data_AF-A0A355GAJ1-F1
#
_entry.id   AF-A0A355GAJ1-F1
#
_cell.length_a   1.000
_cell.length_b   1.000
_cell.length_c   1.000
_cell.angle_alpha   90.00
_cell.angle_beta   90.00
_cell.angle_gamma   90.00
#
_symmetry.space_group_name_H-M   'P 1'
#
loop_
_entity.id
_entity.type
_entity.pdbx_description
1 polymer ?
#
loop_
_entity_poly.entity_id
_entity_poly.type
_entity_poly.pdbx_seq_one_letter_code
_entity_poly.pdbx_strand_id
1 'polypeptide(L)'
;SPVMMRSARQELGISSAQTTMIGDTMETDILGGVEMGYRSVLVLSGGTALSDLANFAYQPDLVVDSIADLNNEEFFQYERTRFLKPERLLA
;
A
#
# COMPACT_ATOMS: atom_id res chain seq x y z
N SER A 1 6.68 -12.00 6.13
CA SER A 1 7.63 -12.93 5.46
C SER A 1 7.46 -12.84 3.95
N PRO A 2 8.53 -12.48 3.21
CA PRO A 2 8.53 -12.39 1.74
C PRO A 2 8.03 -13.63 1.00
N VAL A 3 8.25 -14.83 1.58
CA VAL A 3 7.77 -16.09 1.00
C VAL A 3 6.25 -16.14 0.97
N MET A 4 5.60 -15.82 2.11
CA MET A 4 4.15 -15.78 2.23
C MET A 4 3.53 -14.80 1.22
N MET A 5 4.10 -13.60 1.12
CA MET A 5 3.59 -12.54 0.25
C MET A 5 3.77 -12.88 -1.25
N ARG A 6 4.87 -13.56 -1.62
CA ARG A 6 5.04 -14.07 -2.99
C ARG A 6 4.06 -15.19 -3.32
N SER A 7 3.87 -16.14 -2.41
CA SER A 7 2.94 -17.25 -2.60
C SER A 7 1.51 -16.75 -2.78
N ALA A 8 1.06 -15.80 -1.93
CA ALA A 8 -0.25 -15.19 -2.06
C ALA A 8 -0.44 -14.48 -3.42
N ARG A 9 0.56 -13.70 -3.87
CA ARG A 9 0.51 -13.05 -5.18
C ARG A 9 0.46 -14.06 -6.34
N GLN A 10 1.25 -15.14 -6.25
CA GLN A 10 1.27 -16.20 -7.26
C GLN A 10 -0.08 -16.91 -7.36
N GLU A 11 -0.70 -17.23 -6.22
CA GLU A 11 -2.03 -17.83 -6.15
C GLU A 11 -3.09 -16.93 -6.80
N LEU A 12 -3.00 -15.62 -6.58
CA LEU A 12 -3.91 -14.63 -7.17
C LEU A 12 -3.62 -14.31 -8.65
N GLY A 13 -2.48 -14.77 -9.20
CA GLY A 13 -2.13 -14.52 -10.61
C GLY A 13 -1.91 -13.04 -10.98
N ILE A 14 -1.70 -12.15 -10.00
CA ILE A 14 -1.57 -10.70 -10.22
C ILE A 14 -0.11 -10.24 -10.19
N SER A 15 0.20 -9.13 -10.85
CA SER A 15 1.53 -8.51 -10.79
C SER A 15 1.72 -7.69 -9.50
N SER A 16 2.97 -7.39 -9.14
CA SER A 16 3.28 -6.49 -8.02
C SER A 16 2.66 -5.09 -8.21
N ALA A 17 2.65 -4.60 -9.46
CA ALA A 17 2.03 -3.32 -9.82
C ALA A 17 0.50 -3.29 -9.63
N GLN A 18 -0.14 -4.46 -9.57
CA GLN A 18 -1.58 -4.62 -9.31
C GLN A 18 -1.86 -5.04 -7.87
N THR A 19 -0.84 -5.10 -7.02
CA THR A 19 -0.93 -5.54 -5.63
C THR A 19 -0.66 -4.37 -4.69
N THR A 20 -1.54 -4.18 -3.70
CA THR A 20 -1.33 -3.24 -2.60
C THR A 20 -1.34 -4.01 -1.29
N MET A 21 -0.28 -3.87 -0.51
CA MET A 21 -0.19 -4.32 0.88
C MET A 21 -0.92 -3.32 1.77
N ILE A 22 -1.81 -3.80 2.62
CA ILE A 22 -2.51 -2.98 3.62
C ILE A 22 -2.25 -3.63 4.97
N GLY A 23 -1.72 -2.87 5.92
CA GLY A 23 -1.42 -3.38 7.25
C GLY A 23 -1.18 -2.27 8.27
N ASP A 24 -0.94 -2.66 9.52
CA ASP A 24 -0.86 -1.75 10.66
C ASP A 24 0.54 -1.70 11.29
N THR A 25 1.48 -2.52 10.80
CA THR A 25 2.86 -2.57 11.30
C THR A 25 3.88 -2.15 10.27
N MET A 26 4.83 -1.30 10.66
CA MET A 26 5.92 -0.89 9.77
C MET A 26 6.87 -2.06 9.46
N GLU A 27 7.29 -2.81 10.47
CA GLU A 27 8.33 -3.83 10.36
C GLU A 27 7.90 -5.09 9.60
N THR A 28 6.59 -5.38 9.53
CA THR A 28 6.12 -6.60 8.85
C THR A 28 5.32 -6.29 7.60
N ASP A 29 4.33 -5.43 7.67
CA ASP A 29 3.44 -5.17 6.54
C ASP A 29 4.11 -4.20 5.55
N ILE A 30 4.52 -3.02 6.03
CA ILE A 30 5.09 -1.99 5.15
C ILE A 30 6.45 -2.43 4.62
N LEU A 31 7.34 -2.94 5.48
CA LEU A 31 8.63 -3.49 5.04
C LEU A 31 8.44 -4.62 4.04
N GLY A 32 7.49 -5.54 4.30
CA GLY A 32 7.21 -6.64 3.38
C GLY A 32 6.67 -6.15 2.03
N GLY A 33 5.81 -5.13 2.03
CA GLY A 33 5.34 -4.46 0.81
C GLY A 33 6.49 -3.87 0.01
N VAL A 34 7.38 -3.11 0.67
CA VAL A 34 8.57 -2.50 0.07
C VAL A 34 9.50 -3.56 -0.54
N GLU A 35 9.83 -4.62 0.20
CA GLU A 35 10.70 -5.70 -0.28
C GLU A 35 10.13 -6.40 -1.52
N MET A 36 8.81 -6.52 -1.61
CA MET A 36 8.12 -7.14 -2.75
C MET A 36 7.84 -6.18 -3.91
N GLY A 37 8.17 -4.89 -3.74
CA GLY A 37 7.82 -3.85 -4.71
C GLY A 37 6.31 -3.69 -4.88
N TYR A 38 5.54 -3.96 -3.82
CA TYR A 38 4.11 -3.68 -3.75
C TYR A 38 3.92 -2.24 -3.32
N ARG A 39 2.76 -1.69 -3.65
CA ARG A 39 2.30 -0.49 -2.93
C ARG A 39 1.95 -0.86 -1.50
N SER A 40 1.98 0.11 -0.62
CA SER A 40 1.78 -0.09 0.81
C SER A 40 0.89 1.00 1.41
N VAL A 41 -0.11 0.57 2.18
CA VAL A 41 -0.99 1.44 2.96
C VAL A 41 -0.83 1.06 4.43
N LEU A 42 -0.49 2.04 5.25
CA LEU A 42 -0.50 1.92 6.70
C LEU A 42 -1.86 2.36 7.24
N VAL A 43 -2.51 1.51 8.03
CA VAL A 43 -3.71 1.87 8.79
C VAL A 43 -3.33 2.12 10.26
N LEU A 44 -3.67 3.29 10.80
CA LEU A 44 -3.30 3.71 12.16
C LEU A 44 -4.21 3.14 13.25
N SER A 45 -5.18 2.29 12.88
CA SER A 45 -6.08 1.62 13.82
C SER A 45 -5.41 0.48 14.61
N GLY A 46 -4.14 0.16 14.34
CA GLY A 46 -3.43 -1.00 14.92
C GLY A 46 -2.10 -0.64 15.58
N GLY A 47 -1.06 -1.43 15.29
CA GLY A 47 0.18 -1.47 16.07
C GLY A 47 1.17 -0.31 15.89
N THR A 48 1.09 0.45 14.80
CA THR A 48 1.98 1.59 14.54
C THR A 48 1.22 2.91 14.73
N ALA A 49 1.81 3.84 15.49
CA ALA A 49 1.34 5.21 15.57
C ALA A 49 2.01 6.11 14.52
N LEU A 50 1.35 7.21 14.14
CA LEU A 50 1.90 8.16 13.16
C LEU A 50 3.26 8.74 13.58
N SER A 51 3.50 8.89 14.88
CA SER A 51 4.78 9.35 15.44
C SER A 51 5.94 8.39 15.18
N ASP A 52 5.65 7.11 14.97
CA ASP A 52 6.68 6.07 14.85
C ASP A 52 7.34 6.09 13.46
N LEU A 53 6.67 6.65 12.45
CA LEU A 53 7.15 6.69 11.06
C LEU A 53 8.52 7.35 10.93
N ALA A 54 8.82 8.34 11.78
CA ALA A 54 10.11 9.03 11.79
C ALA A 54 11.30 8.10 12.13
N ASN A 55 11.04 6.93 12.72
CA ASN A 55 12.06 5.96 13.10
C ASN A 55 12.46 5.01 11.95
N PHE A 56 11.77 5.07 10.81
CA PHE A 56 11.99 4.15 9.68
C PHE A 56 12.60 4.87 8.47
N ALA A 57 13.56 4.21 7.82
CA ALA A 57 14.21 4.70 6.60
C ALA A 57 13.36 4.50 5.33
N TYR A 58 12.20 3.85 5.46
CA TYR A 58 11.19 3.64 4.43
C TYR A 58 9.85 4.17 4.94
N GLN A 59 8.95 4.49 4.03
CA GLN A 59 7.63 5.04 4.33
C GLN A 59 6.57 4.28 3.55
N PRO A 60 5.35 4.14 4.09
CA PRO A 60 4.22 3.66 3.33
C PRO A 60 3.88 4.66 2.21
N ASP A 61 3.26 4.19 1.13
CA ASP A 61 2.78 5.08 0.06
C ASP A 61 1.60 5.95 0.53
N LEU A 62 0.84 5.43 1.49
CA LEU A 62 -0.33 6.08 2.07
C LEU A 62 -0.47 5.72 3.55
N VAL A 63 -0.94 6.68 4.33
CA VAL A 63 -1.35 6.48 5.73
C VAL A 63 -2.82 6.89 5.87
N VAL A 64 -3.63 6.06 6.51
CA VAL A 64 -5.04 6.34 6.83
C VAL A 64 -5.34 5.98 8.28
N ASP A 65 -6.36 6.59 8.87
CA ASP A 65 -6.73 6.32 10.27
C ASP A 65 -7.37 4.93 10.41
N SER A 66 -8.17 4.52 9.43
CA SER A 66 -8.87 3.24 9.40
C SER A 66 -8.97 2.67 7.99
N ILE A 67 -9.12 1.34 7.89
CA ILE A 67 -9.44 0.68 6.62
C ILE A 67 -10.76 1.18 6.02
N ALA A 68 -11.68 1.69 6.84
CA ALA A 68 -12.94 2.28 6.39
C ALA A 68 -12.74 3.50 5.48
N ASP A 69 -11.63 4.23 5.66
CA ASP A 69 -11.32 5.44 4.90
C ASP A 69 -10.95 5.12 3.44
N LEU A 70 -10.58 3.86 3.16
CA LEU A 70 -10.32 3.39 1.81
C LEU A 70 -11.60 3.19 0.98
N ASN A 71 -12.77 3.12 1.62
CA ASN A 71 -14.04 2.90 0.94
C ASN A 71 -14.67 4.19 0.38
N ASN A 72 -14.01 5.34 0.52
CA ASN A 72 -14.48 6.60 -0.05
C ASN A 72 -14.14 6.65 -1.55
N GLU A 73 -15.11 6.95 -2.41
CA GLU A 73 -14.85 7.14 -3.86
C GLU A 73 -13.79 8.22 -4.11
N GLU A 74 -13.70 9.24 -3.26
CA GLU A 74 -12.68 10.29 -3.35
C GLU A 74 -11.26 9.72 -3.22
N PHE A 75 -11.07 8.70 -2.38
CA PHE A 75 -9.79 8.03 -2.19
C PHE A 75 -9.32 7.36 -3.51
N PHE A 76 -10.20 6.59 -4.15
CA PHE A 76 -9.90 5.94 -5.43
C PHE A 76 -9.79 6.91 -6.61
N GLN A 77 -10.46 8.07 -6.54
CA GLN A 77 -10.32 9.14 -7.54
C GLN A 77 -8.94 9.80 -7.43
N TYR A 78 -8.53 10.22 -6.22
CA TYR A 78 -7.24 10.84 -5.95
C TYR A 78 -6.08 9.96 -6.43
N GLU A 79 -6.12 8.68 -6.07
CA GLU A 79 -5.14 7.70 -6.54
C GLU A 79 -5.15 7.63 -8.08
N ARG A 80 -6.29 7.40 -8.74
CA ARG A 80 -6.34 7.35 -10.22
C ARG A 80 -5.70 8.56 -10.88
N THR A 81 -5.95 9.77 -10.38
CA THR A 81 -5.38 11.01 -10.93
C THR A 81 -3.87 11.14 -10.72
N ARG A 82 -3.32 10.63 -9.62
CA ARG A 82 -1.87 10.64 -9.36
C ARG A 82 -1.10 9.62 -10.21
N PHE A 83 -1.78 8.58 -10.71
CA PHE A 83 -1.15 7.44 -11.41
C PHE A 83 -1.47 7.32 -12.90
N LEU A 84 -2.36 8.14 -13.46
CA LEU A 84 -2.49 8.26 -14.92
C LEU A 84 -1.33 9.09 -15.47
N LYS A 85 -0.35 8.44 -16.10
CA LYS A 85 0.55 9.14 -17.02
C LYS A 85 -0.30 9.85 -18.09
N PRO A 86 0.04 11.09 -18.51
CA PRO A 86 -0.73 11.86 -19.50
C PRO A 86 -0.96 11.16 -20.85
N GLU A 87 -0.23 10.08 -21.13
CA GLU A 87 -0.19 9.41 -22.42
C GLU A 87 -1.41 8.51 -22.73
N ARG A 88 -2.34 8.32 -21.80
CA ARG A 88 -3.55 7.49 -22.02
C ARG A 88 -4.87 8.27 -22.08
N LEU A 89 -4.84 9.60 -22.14
CA LEU A 89 -6.06 10.42 -22.25
C LEU A 89 -6.39 10.84 -23.70
N LEU A 90 -5.71 10.28 -24.71
CA LEU A 90 -6.02 10.49 -26.12
C LEU A 90 -6.25 9.13 -26.80
N ALA A 91 -7.46 8.62 -26.67
CA ALA A 91 -8.08 7.64 -27.57
C ALA A 91 -9.59 7.86 -27.54
#